data_AF-A0A1Y6KWW5-F1
#
_entry.id   AF-A0A1Y6KWW5-F1
#
_cell.length_a   1.000
_cell.length_b   1.000
_cell.length_c   1.000
_cell.angle_alpha   90.00
_cell.angle_beta   90.00
_cell.angle_gamma   90.00
#
_symmetry.space_group_name_H-M   'P 1'
#
loop_
_entity.id
_entity.type
_entity.pdbx_description
1 polymer ?
#
loop_
_entity_poly.entity_id
_entity_poly.type
_entity_poly.pdbx_seq_one_letter_code
_entity_poly.pdbx_strand_id
1 'polypeptide(L)'
;MTENITIEVSNYRNTPKKVSIKACCDKDKNLSGTVIIPLEKYESVGLIQSLTQGMNNNNQIISDRCKTLLNYIASGATIRMNCYAQ
;
A
#
# COMPACT_ATOMS: atom_id res chain seq x y z
N MET A 1 17.74 15.12 -3.53
CA MET A 1 18.00 13.71 -3.18
C MET A 1 16.66 13.01 -3.22
N THR A 2 16.49 12.01 -4.07
CA THR A 2 15.29 11.17 -4.06
C THR A 2 15.28 10.46 -2.71
N GLU A 3 14.32 10.77 -1.84
CA GLU A 3 14.19 10.04 -0.59
C GLU A 3 13.95 8.56 -0.93
N ASN A 4 14.64 7.65 -0.24
CA ASN A 4 14.47 6.22 -0.45
C ASN A 4 13.10 5.80 0.10
N ILE A 5 12.07 5.93 -0.73
CA ILE A 5 10.72 5.55 -0.36
C ILE A 5 10.60 4.03 -0.37
N THR A 6 10.08 3.50 0.72
CA THR A 6 9.71 2.10 0.88
C THR A 6 8.20 1.98 0.98
N ILE A 7 7.61 1.09 0.19
CA ILE A 7 6.23 0.65 0.33
C ILE A 7 6.20 -0.59 1.20
N GLU A 8 5.67 -0.47 2.40
CA GLU A 8 5.49 -1.60 3.32
C GLU A 8 4.11 -2.21 3.12
N VAL A 9 4.09 -3.51 2.81
CA VAL A 9 2.89 -4.34 2.73
C VAL A 9 2.92 -5.32 3.90
N SER A 10 1.91 -5.32 4.75
CA SER A 10 1.89 -6.14 5.97
C SER A 10 0.49 -6.56 6.37
N ASN A 11 0.38 -7.65 7.14
CA ASN A 11 -0.92 -8.08 7.67
C ASN A 11 -1.45 -7.03 8.66
N TYR A 12 -2.73 -6.68 8.52
CA TYR A 12 -3.37 -5.71 9.40
C TYR A 12 -3.62 -6.36 10.77
N ARG A 13 -2.81 -5.98 11.77
CA ARG A 13 -2.77 -6.63 13.09
C ARG A 13 -4.11 -6.70 13.82
N ASN A 14 -5.02 -5.75 13.56
CA ASN A 14 -6.28 -5.62 14.31
C ASN A 14 -7.46 -6.33 13.65
N THR A 15 -7.32 -6.83 12.41
CA THR A 15 -8.41 -7.57 11.76
C THR A 15 -7.83 -8.64 10.86
N PRO A 16 -8.11 -9.93 11.13
CA PRO A 16 -7.69 -11.01 10.25
C PRO A 16 -8.24 -10.79 8.83
N LYS A 17 -7.51 -11.27 7.82
CA LYS A 17 -7.86 -11.16 6.38
C LYS A 17 -7.84 -9.74 5.81
N LYS A 18 -7.01 -8.84 6.34
CA LYS A 18 -6.74 -7.53 5.73
C LYS A 18 -5.24 -7.28 5.62
N VAL A 19 -4.86 -6.54 4.59
CA VAL A 19 -3.48 -6.10 4.32
C VAL A 19 -3.42 -4.59 4.44
N SER A 20 -2.40 -4.12 5.14
CA SER A 20 -2.04 -2.72 5.31
C SER A 20 -0.91 -2.37 4.37
N ILE A 21 -1.09 -1.30 3.59
CA ILE A 21 -0.12 -0.78 2.65
C ILE A 21 0.17 0.68 3.02
N LYS A 22 1.44 1.03 3.20
CA LYS A 22 1.86 2.40 3.51
C LYS A 22 3.20 2.72 2.88
N ALA A 23 3.43 4.00 2.58
CA ALA A 23 4.72 4.51 2.16
C ALA A 23 5.47 5.11 3.37
N CYS A 24 6.76 4.84 3.46
CA CYS A 24 7.66 5.43 4.43
C CYS A 24 9.00 5.81 3.79
N CYS A 25 9.71 6.76 4.39
CA CYS A 25 11.12 7.03 4.17
C CYS A 25 11.83 7.11 5.52
N ASP A 26 13.14 7.37 5.51
CA ASP A 26 13.94 7.46 6.74
C ASP A 26 13.46 8.55 7.71
N LYS A 27 12.82 9.60 7.20
CA LYS A 27 12.35 10.75 7.98
C LYS A 27 10.88 10.68 8.38
N ASP A 28 10.04 10.09 7.53
CA ASP A 28 8.59 9.99 7.75
C ASP A 28 8.12 8.55 7.54
N LYS A 29 7.56 7.96 8.59
CA LYS A 29 7.09 6.57 8.60
C LYS A 29 5.69 6.39 8.01
N ASN A 30 5.01 7.45 7.58
CA ASN A 30 3.63 7.41 7.06
C ASN A 30 3.33 8.51 6.03
N LEU A 31 4.16 8.62 4.98
CA LEU A 31 4.13 9.69 3.97
C LEU A 31 2.76 9.92 3.31
N SER A 32 2.02 8.87 3.04
CA SER A 32 0.75 8.92 2.29
C SER A 32 -0.45 8.42 3.09
N GLY A 33 -0.30 8.24 4.40
CA GLY A 33 -1.26 7.46 5.18
C GLY A 33 -1.24 5.96 4.81
N THR A 34 -2.08 5.21 5.51
CA THR A 34 -2.24 3.77 5.30
C THR A 34 -3.50 3.49 4.48
N VAL A 35 -3.37 2.58 3.51
CA VAL A 35 -4.49 1.95 2.79
C VAL A 35 -4.66 0.54 3.33
N ILE A 36 -5.90 0.18 3.67
CA ILE A 36 -6.24 -1.16 4.12
C ILE A 36 -7.09 -1.80 3.04
N ILE A 37 -6.65 -2.95 2.53
CA ILE A 37 -7.39 -3.74 1.55
C ILE A 37 -7.70 -5.13 2.10
N PRO A 38 -8.78 -5.79 1.64
CA PRO A 38 -9.01 -7.19 1.95
C PRO A 38 -7.85 -8.07 1.48
N LEU A 39 -7.44 -9.05 2.29
CA LEU A 39 -6.35 -9.98 1.97
C LEU A 39 -6.69 -10.80 0.72
N GLU A 40 -7.91 -11.32 0.62
CA GLU A 40 -8.38 -12.08 -0.54
C GLU A 40 -8.20 -11.30 -1.85
N LYS A 41 -8.49 -9.99 -1.82
CA LYS A 41 -8.31 -9.13 -2.99
C LYS A 41 -6.83 -9.00 -3.34
N TYR A 42 -5.98 -8.77 -2.34
CA TYR A 42 -4.54 -8.69 -2.53
C TYR A 42 -3.95 -9.98 -3.10
N GLU A 43 -4.35 -11.14 -2.58
CA GLU A 43 -3.88 -12.45 -3.03
C GLU A 43 -4.38 -12.79 -4.43
N SER A 44 -5.60 -12.37 -4.78
CA SER A 44 -6.20 -12.66 -6.09
C SER A 44 -5.58 -11.86 -7.24
N VAL A 45 -5.36 -10.55 -7.08
CA VAL A 45 -4.90 -9.67 -8.18
C VAL A 45 -3.51 -9.06 -7.96
N GLY A 46 -2.93 -9.23 -6.78
CA GLY A 46 -1.65 -8.64 -6.40
C GLY A 46 -1.74 -7.17 -6.01
N LEU A 47 -0.59 -6.61 -5.62
CA LEU A 47 -0.48 -5.24 -5.08
C LEU A 47 -0.95 -4.17 -6.06
N ILE A 48 -0.37 -4.15 -7.27
CA ILE A 48 -0.58 -3.07 -8.24
C ILE A 48 -2.04 -3.01 -8.67
N GLN A 49 -2.62 -4.14 -9.07
CA GLN A 49 -4.03 -4.18 -9.45
C GLN A 49 -4.96 -3.85 -8.29
N SER A 50 -4.64 -4.29 -7.07
CA SER A 50 -5.43 -3.91 -5.88
C SER A 50 -5.46 -2.40 -5.68
N LEU A 51 -4.32 -1.72 -5.84
CA LEU A 51 -4.21 -0.27 -5.74
C LEU A 51 -4.87 0.44 -6.93
N THR A 52 -4.72 -0.06 -8.17
CA THR A 52 -5.38 0.50 -9.36
C THR A 52 -6.90 0.47 -9.22
N GLN A 53 -7.46 -0.63 -8.71
CA GLN A 53 -8.89 -0.68 -8.42
C GLN A 53 -9.29 0.25 -7.27
N GLY A 54 -8.43 0.42 -6.25
CA GLY A 54 -8.63 1.37 -5.16
C GLY A 54 -8.58 2.84 -5.59
N MET A 55 -7.79 3.16 -6.61
CA MET A 55 -7.75 4.48 -7.25
C MET A 55 -9.10 4.87 -7.86
N ASN A 56 -9.91 3.89 -8.28
CA ASN A 56 -11.25 4.11 -8.84
C ASN A 56 -12.36 4.01 -7.78
N ASN A 57 -12.05 4.09 -6.49
CA ASN A 57 -13.03 4.01 -5.41
C ASN A 57 -13.82 5.32 -5.27
N ASN A 58 -15.12 5.23 -4.94
CA ASN A 58 -15.98 6.39 -4.70
C ASN A 58 -15.53 7.25 -3.51
N ASN A 59 -14.74 6.70 -2.57
CA ASN A 59 -14.13 7.45 -1.49
C ASN A 59 -12.85 8.14 -1.98
N GLN A 60 -12.91 9.47 -2.12
CA GLN A 60 -11.80 10.30 -2.61
C GLN A 60 -10.50 10.09 -1.81
N ILE A 61 -10.58 9.94 -0.48
CA ILE A 61 -9.40 9.72 0.36
C ILE A 61 -8.73 8.40 0.02
N ILE A 62 -9.50 7.34 -0.23
CA ILE A 62 -8.95 6.04 -0.64
C ILE A 62 -8.34 6.14 -2.04
N SER A 63 -9.04 6.82 -2.96
CA SER A 63 -8.57 7.05 -4.33
C SER A 63 -7.21 7.77 -4.34
N ASP A 64 -7.10 8.90 -3.66
CA ASP A 64 -5.89 9.73 -3.61
C ASP A 64 -4.70 8.99 -2.99
N ARG A 65 -4.95 8.21 -1.93
CA ARG A 65 -3.91 7.39 -1.29
C ARG A 65 -3.43 6.27 -2.22
N CYS A 66 -4.34 5.57 -2.89
CA CYS A 66 -3.96 4.53 -3.84
C CYS A 66 -3.16 5.12 -5.02
N LYS A 67 -3.58 6.27 -5.55
CA LYS A 67 -2.86 6.99 -6.61
C LYS A 67 -1.45 7.39 -6.17
N THR A 68 -1.32 7.91 -4.95
CA THR A 68 -0.01 8.31 -4.39
C THR A 68 0.92 7.10 -4.25
N LEU A 69 0.41 5.98 -3.72
CA LEU A 69 1.18 4.73 -3.60
C LEU A 69 1.63 4.21 -4.96
N LEU A 70 0.74 4.24 -5.97
CA LEU A 70 1.09 3.86 -7.34
C LEU A 70 2.19 4.75 -7.93
N ASN A 71 2.12 6.06 -7.70
CA ASN A 71 3.13 7.01 -8.15
C ASN A 71 4.50 6.70 -7.53
N TYR A 72 4.54 6.38 -6.23
CA TYR A 72 5.80 6.00 -5.58
C TYR A 72 6.39 4.71 -6.18
N ILE A 73 5.55 3.69 -6.41
CA ILE A 73 5.99 2.46 -7.05
C ILE A 73 6.54 2.75 -8.46
N ALA A 74 5.83 3.55 -9.25
CA ALA A 74 6.26 3.95 -10.59
C ALA A 74 7.57 4.76 -10.57
N SER A 75 7.83 5.54 -9.51
CA SER A 75 9.09 6.27 -9.31
C SER A 75 10.26 5.39 -8.80
N GLY A 76 10.05 4.09 -8.64
CA GLY A 76 11.09 3.15 -8.21
C GLY A 76 11.19 2.95 -6.70
N ALA A 77 10.10 3.17 -5.95
CA ALA A 77 10.08 2.86 -4.52
C ALA A 77 10.38 1.37 -4.26
N THR A 78 11.14 1.10 -3.21
CA THR A 78 11.40 -0.29 -2.77
C THR A 78 10.13 -0.87 -2.16
N ILE A 79 9.78 -2.10 -2.53
CA ILE A 79 8.61 -2.78 -1.95
C ILE A 79 9.10 -3.80 -0.91
N ARG A 80 8.64 -3.66 0.34
CA ARG A 80 8.92 -4.60 1.43
C ARG A 80 7.64 -5.31 1.85
N MET A 81 7.65 -6.64 1.72
CA MET A 81 6.54 -7.50 2.14
C MET A 81 6.85 -8.12 3.49
N ASN A 82 6.05 -7.76 4.49
CA ASN A 82 6.08 -8.29 5.85
C ASN A 82 4.82 -9.14 6.14
N CYS A 83 4.21 -9.69 5.10
CA CYS A 83 3.10 -10.64 5.22
C CYS A 83 3.66 -12.00 5.63
N TYR A 84 3.17 -12.54 6.75
CA TYR A 84 3.48 -13.91 7.13
C TYR A 84 2.69 -14.84 6.22
N ALA A 85 3.38 -15.70 5.47
CA ALA A 85 2.75 -16.90 4.93
C ALA A 85 2.21 -17.68 6.13
N GLN A 86 0.89 -17.89 6.17
CA GLN A 86 0.28 -18.82 7.12
C GLN A 86 0.52 -20.25 6.66
#